data_AF-A0A2J9VK77-F1
#
_entry.id   AF-A0A2J9VK77-F1
#
_cell.length_a   1.000
_cell.length_b   1.000
_cell.length_c   1.000
_cell.angle_alpha   90.00
_cell.angle_beta   90.00
_cell.angle_gamma   90.00
#
_symmetry.space_group_name_H-M   'P 1'
#
loop_
_entity.id
_entity.type
_entity.pdbx_description
1 polymer ?
#
loop_
_entity_poly.entity_id
_entity_poly.type
_entity_poly.pdbx_seq_one_letter_code
_entity_poly.pdbx_strand_id
1 'polypeptide(L)'
;MQVNVSPKRQRGAFMVELALVMVVFSALFAILINYSIAINKKGQLDRVAYSLTTILAERKQLFGSQFNVCNYGTSDCDRKINDLYALAASSMRRMLPTFDESQFGLRIEQVSIDVEDLPDGKVNYKKRYDKLEKGNVAKCAMGNAQSMSKQEAIDLLPITSRKRRLPLYQVSVCYSTPFNILGIGSGDVTHIVATSYSFARV
;
A
#
# COMPACT_ATOMS: atom_id res chain seq x y z
N MET A 1 21.14 62.29 34.82
CA MET A 1 21.41 60.96 35.41
C MET A 1 21.61 59.98 34.26
N GLN A 2 22.85 59.79 33.80
CA GLN A 2 23.14 58.86 32.71
C GLN A 2 23.23 57.45 33.29
N VAL A 3 22.29 56.59 32.93
CA VAL A 3 22.30 55.17 33.30
C VAL A 3 23.30 54.47 32.38
N ASN A 4 24.51 54.29 32.88
CA ASN A 4 25.57 53.58 32.19
C ASN A 4 25.26 52.07 32.22
N VAL A 5 24.59 51.56 31.18
CA VAL A 5 24.31 50.12 31.06
C VAL A 5 25.57 49.42 30.56
N SER A 6 26.21 48.65 31.44
CA SER A 6 27.42 47.90 31.12
C SER A 6 27.17 46.86 30.00
N PRO A 7 27.95 46.87 28.90
CA PRO A 7 27.72 46.02 27.72
C PRO A 7 27.88 44.51 28.00
N LYS A 8 28.47 44.14 29.14
CA LYS A 8 28.60 42.73 29.55
C LYS A 8 27.26 42.11 29.98
N ARG A 9 26.30 42.91 30.47
CA ARG A 9 25.02 42.40 31.00
C ARG A 9 24.00 42.08 29.90
N GLN A 10 24.04 42.79 28.78
CA GLN A 10 23.17 42.53 27.61
C GLN A 10 23.57 41.27 26.84
N ARG A 11 24.86 40.92 26.78
CA ARG A 11 25.34 39.71 26.08
C ARG A 11 24.85 38.41 26.71
N GLY A 12 24.70 38.37 28.04
CA GLY A 12 24.20 37.20 28.75
C GLY A 12 22.71 36.96 28.52
N ALA A 13 21.88 38.01 28.55
CA ALA A 13 20.44 37.89 28.30
C ALA A 13 20.13 37.41 26.87
N PHE A 14 20.86 37.92 25.87
CA PHE A 14 20.72 37.49 24.48
C PHE A 14 21.09 36.01 24.28
N MET A 15 22.14 35.52 24.96
CA MET A 15 22.51 34.09 24.89
C MET A 15 21.45 33.17 25.48
N VAL A 16 20.79 33.57 26.58
CA VAL A 16 19.72 32.76 27.20
C VAL A 16 18.49 32.68 26.28
N GLU A 17 18.09 33.81 25.67
CA GLU A 17 16.98 33.85 24.73
C GLU A 17 17.26 33.02 23.46
N LEU A 18 18.46 33.15 22.90
CA LEU A 18 18.89 32.35 21.75
C LEU A 18 18.94 30.84 22.08
N ALA A 19 19.40 30.47 23.27
CA ALA A 19 19.42 29.08 23.72
C ALA A 19 18.01 28.50 23.81
N LEU A 20 17.05 29.27 24.34
CA LEU A 20 15.64 28.85 24.40
C LEU A 20 15.07 28.63 22.99
N VAL A 21 15.35 29.54 22.06
CA VAL A 21 14.93 29.39 20.66
C VAL A 21 15.54 28.13 20.03
N MET A 22 16.85 27.89 20.21
CA MET A 22 17.52 26.70 19.67
C MET A 22 16.95 25.39 20.20
N VAL A 23 16.56 25.33 21.48
CA VAL A 23 15.92 24.15 22.07
C VAL A 23 14.58 23.88 21.39
N VAL A 24 13.76 24.91 21.18
CA VAL A 24 12.46 24.77 20.49
C VAL A 24 12.67 24.30 19.05
N PHE A 25 13.62 24.90 18.30
CA PHE A 25 13.92 24.48 16.93
C PHE A 25 14.42 23.03 16.86
N SER A 26 15.26 22.61 17.80
CA SER A 26 15.77 21.23 17.85
C SER A 26 14.65 20.21 18.06
N ALA A 27 13.69 20.54 18.94
CA ALA A 27 12.50 19.70 19.15
C ALA A 27 11.64 19.61 17.88
N LEU A 28 11.45 20.72 17.17
CA LEU A 28 10.73 20.74 15.89
C LEU A 28 11.43 19.87 14.83
N PHE A 29 12.76 19.96 14.71
CA PHE A 29 13.51 19.12 13.77
C PHE A 29 13.39 17.63 14.08
N ALA A 30 13.45 17.24 15.36
CA ALA A 30 13.29 15.84 15.76
C ALA A 30 11.92 15.28 15.31
N ILE A 31 10.84 16.05 15.49
CA ILE A 31 9.50 15.66 15.03
C ILE A 31 9.45 15.56 13.50
N LEU A 32 10.01 16.54 12.78
CA LEU A 32 10.03 16.57 11.32
C LEU A 32 10.78 15.36 10.72
N ILE A 33 11.91 14.98 11.30
CA ILE A 33 12.70 13.82 10.84
C ILE A 33 11.88 12.54 11.00
N ASN A 34 11.26 12.33 12.16
CA ASN A 34 10.44 11.14 12.41
C ASN A 34 9.24 11.06 11.45
N TYR A 35 8.56 12.19 11.24
CA TYR A 35 7.44 12.26 10.31
C TYR A 35 7.86 12.01 8.86
N SER A 36 8.99 12.57 8.45
CA SER A 36 9.58 12.35 7.12
C SER A 36 9.88 10.88 6.87
N ILE A 37 10.48 10.17 7.85
CA ILE A 37 10.76 8.73 7.72
C ILE A 37 9.46 7.93 7.54
N ALA A 38 8.42 8.24 8.30
CA ALA A 38 7.14 7.54 8.20
C ALA A 38 6.46 7.77 6.84
N ILE A 39 6.43 9.01 6.35
CA ILE A 39 5.88 9.33 5.02
C ILE A 39 6.68 8.61 3.93
N ASN A 40 8.01 8.63 4.02
CA ASN A 40 8.85 7.99 3.01
C ASN A 40 8.60 6.48 2.93
N LYS A 41 8.50 5.79 4.07
CA LYS A 41 8.16 4.37 4.10
C LYS A 41 6.78 4.11 3.48
N LYS A 42 5.76 4.89 3.87
CA LYS A 42 4.42 4.77 3.29
C LYS A 42 4.42 4.99 1.78
N GLY A 43 5.09 6.04 1.30
CA GLY A 43 5.21 6.35 -0.12
C GLY A 43 5.95 5.28 -0.92
N GLN A 44 6.94 4.61 -0.32
CA GLN A 44 7.62 3.47 -0.94
C GLN A 44 6.68 2.27 -1.10
N LEU A 45 5.86 1.96 -0.08
CA LEU A 45 4.82 0.94 -0.18
C LEU A 45 3.78 1.30 -1.26
N ASP A 46 3.31 2.55 -1.30
CA ASP A 46 2.35 3.02 -2.31
C ASP A 46 2.89 2.88 -3.74
N ARG A 47 4.18 3.20 -3.96
CA ARG A 47 4.85 3.00 -5.25
C ARG A 47 4.88 1.53 -5.67
N VAL A 48 5.13 0.60 -4.74
CA VAL A 48 5.12 -0.84 -5.03
C VAL A 48 3.69 -1.31 -5.32
N ALA A 49 2.72 -0.92 -4.51
CA ALA A 49 1.32 -1.28 -4.72
C ALA A 49 0.82 -0.83 -6.10
N TYR A 50 1.08 0.44 -6.46
CA TYR A 50 0.69 1.00 -7.75
C TYR A 50 1.42 0.36 -8.94
N SER A 51 2.71 0.07 -8.79
CA SER A 51 3.47 -0.61 -9.84
C SER A 51 2.93 -2.02 -10.08
N LEU A 52 2.63 -2.76 -9.02
CA LEU A 52 2.07 -4.11 -9.13
C LEU A 52 0.65 -4.11 -9.72
N THR A 53 -0.23 -3.20 -9.29
CA THR A 53 -1.58 -3.09 -9.88
C THR A 53 -1.50 -2.76 -11.36
N THR A 54 -0.61 -1.86 -11.76
CA THR A 54 -0.41 -1.51 -13.18
C THR A 54 0.08 -2.71 -13.98
N ILE A 55 1.05 -3.47 -13.44
CA ILE A 55 1.54 -4.71 -14.09
C ILE A 55 0.39 -5.72 -14.25
N LEU A 56 -0.45 -5.91 -13.23
CA LEU A 56 -1.61 -6.79 -13.31
C LEU A 56 -2.67 -6.32 -14.31
N ALA A 57 -2.90 -5.00 -14.39
CA ALA A 57 -3.87 -4.41 -15.30
C ALA A 57 -3.44 -4.48 -16.77
N GLU A 58 -2.14 -4.34 -17.05
CA GLU A 58 -1.59 -4.29 -18.42
C GLU A 58 -1.20 -5.67 -18.98
N ARG A 59 -0.68 -6.58 -18.14
CA ARG A 59 -0.07 -7.81 -18.65
C ARG A 59 -1.08 -8.93 -18.90
N LYS A 60 -2.08 -8.69 -19.77
CA LYS A 60 -2.95 -9.72 -20.38
C LYS A 60 -2.16 -10.86 -21.05
N GLN A 61 -0.91 -10.61 -21.46
CA GLN A 61 0.01 -11.62 -21.99
C GLN A 61 0.57 -12.58 -20.92
N LEU A 62 0.71 -12.16 -19.66
CA LEU A 62 1.21 -13.03 -18.58
C LEU A 62 0.16 -14.07 -18.15
N PHE A 63 -1.12 -13.78 -18.39
CA PHE A 63 -2.27 -14.63 -18.05
C PHE A 63 -2.91 -15.29 -19.28
N GLY A 64 -2.25 -15.28 -20.44
CA GLY A 64 -2.65 -16.06 -21.61
C GLY A 64 -4.08 -15.76 -22.08
N SER A 65 -4.41 -14.48 -22.32
CA SER A 65 -5.73 -13.99 -22.74
C SER A 65 -6.88 -14.13 -21.72
N GLN A 66 -6.60 -14.73 -20.57
CA GLN A 66 -7.58 -14.89 -19.50
C GLN A 66 -7.49 -13.71 -18.54
N PHE A 67 -8.63 -13.11 -18.24
CA PHE A 67 -8.76 -11.99 -17.29
C PHE A 67 -8.64 -12.41 -15.83
N ASN A 68 -8.23 -13.65 -15.59
CA ASN A 68 -8.17 -14.26 -14.28
C ASN A 68 -6.72 -14.31 -13.83
N VAL A 69 -6.43 -13.68 -12.69
CA VAL A 69 -5.12 -13.75 -12.01
C VAL A 69 -4.78 -15.21 -11.71
N CYS A 70 -5.81 -16.03 -11.45
CA CYS A 70 -5.67 -17.45 -11.14
C CYS A 70 -6.80 -18.29 -11.73
N ASN A 71 -6.44 -19.45 -12.29
CA ASN A 71 -7.37 -20.56 -12.48
C ASN A 71 -7.19 -21.52 -11.30
N TYR A 72 -8.23 -21.63 -10.49
CA TYR A 72 -8.24 -22.45 -9.28
C TYR A 72 -7.85 -23.90 -9.59
N GLY A 73 -6.92 -24.47 -8.80
CA GLY A 73 -6.54 -25.89 -8.89
C GLY A 73 -5.30 -26.23 -9.73
N THR A 74 -4.49 -25.25 -10.15
CA THR A 74 -3.24 -25.50 -10.90
C THR A 74 -2.02 -24.87 -10.21
N SER A 75 -0.86 -25.50 -10.38
CA SER A 75 0.45 -25.04 -9.86
C SER A 75 0.93 -23.69 -10.44
N ASP A 76 0.17 -23.10 -11.35
CA ASP A 76 0.43 -21.81 -11.99
C ASP A 76 0.18 -20.63 -11.03
N CYS A 77 -0.78 -20.78 -10.11
CA CYS A 77 -1.11 -19.74 -9.13
C CYS A 77 0.04 -19.46 -8.15
N ASP A 78 0.64 -20.52 -7.61
CA ASP A 78 1.75 -20.40 -6.68
C ASP A 78 2.96 -19.75 -7.35
N ARG A 79 3.24 -20.10 -8.61
CA ARG A 79 4.32 -19.47 -9.39
C ARG A 79 4.06 -17.98 -9.59
N LYS A 80 2.85 -17.60 -10.00
CA LYS A 80 2.48 -16.20 -10.24
C LYS A 80 2.56 -15.34 -8.98
N ILE A 81 2.04 -15.82 -7.84
CA ILE A 81 2.16 -15.06 -6.58
C ILE A 81 3.62 -15.03 -6.11
N ASN A 82 4.41 -16.08 -6.36
CA ASN A 82 5.83 -16.10 -6.03
C ASN A 82 6.61 -15.07 -6.84
N ASP A 83 6.35 -14.96 -8.14
CA ASP A 83 7.00 -14.00 -9.03
C ASP A 83 6.62 -12.56 -8.68
N LEU A 84 5.32 -12.31 -8.43
CA LEU A 84 4.85 -10.98 -8.02
C LEU A 84 5.40 -10.59 -6.64
N TYR A 85 5.48 -11.53 -5.71
CA TYR A 85 6.12 -11.30 -4.41
C TYR A 85 7.62 -11.02 -4.57
N ALA A 86 8.34 -11.78 -5.39
CA ALA A 86 9.77 -11.57 -5.64
C ALA A 86 10.02 -10.19 -6.30
N LEU A 87 9.17 -9.76 -7.22
CA LEU A 87 9.21 -8.42 -7.82
C LEU A 87 8.97 -7.34 -6.77
N ALA A 88 7.93 -7.51 -5.94
CA ALA A 88 7.60 -6.58 -4.87
C ALA A 88 8.74 -6.46 -3.85
N ALA A 89 9.26 -7.58 -3.37
CA ALA A 89 10.38 -7.66 -2.43
C ALA A 89 11.66 -7.07 -3.02
N SER A 90 11.96 -7.34 -4.30
CA SER A 90 13.10 -6.74 -4.99
C SER A 90 12.96 -5.22 -5.15
N SER A 91 11.74 -4.73 -5.40
CA SER A 91 11.46 -3.30 -5.45
C SER A 91 11.64 -2.64 -4.09
N MET A 92 11.15 -3.29 -3.03
CA MET A 92 11.32 -2.83 -1.65
C MET A 92 12.79 -2.83 -1.21
N ARG A 93 13.58 -3.87 -1.53
CA ARG A 93 15.03 -3.92 -1.26
C ARG A 93 15.78 -2.75 -1.87
N ARG A 94 15.39 -2.29 -3.06
CA ARG A 94 16.01 -1.12 -3.71
C ARG A 94 15.65 0.20 -3.04
N MET A 95 14.47 0.28 -2.42
CA MET A 95 13.96 1.51 -1.79
C MET A 95 14.28 1.60 -0.29
N LEU A 96 14.34 0.47 0.40
CA LEU A 96 14.69 0.35 1.82
C LEU A 96 15.93 -0.53 1.97
N PRO A 97 17.10 0.06 2.31
CA PRO A 97 18.31 -0.72 2.58
C PRO A 97 18.16 -1.72 3.73
N THR A 98 17.33 -1.40 4.73
CA THR A 98 17.05 -2.24 5.90
C THR A 98 15.76 -3.06 5.71
N PHE A 99 15.48 -3.49 4.48
CA PHE A 99 14.28 -4.26 4.18
C PHE A 99 14.39 -5.69 4.73
N ASP A 100 13.39 -6.09 5.51
CA ASP A 100 13.24 -7.45 6.02
C ASP A 100 12.02 -8.11 5.37
N GLU A 101 12.25 -9.16 4.59
CA GLU A 101 11.19 -9.92 3.92
C GLU A 101 10.21 -10.57 4.92
N SER A 102 10.67 -10.92 6.13
CA SER A 102 9.81 -11.52 7.14
C SER A 102 8.73 -10.56 7.66
N GLN A 103 8.96 -9.26 7.52
CA GLN A 103 8.01 -8.21 7.91
C GLN A 103 7.10 -7.79 6.75
N PHE A 104 7.33 -8.31 5.55
CA PHE A 104 6.62 -7.93 4.33
C PHE A 104 5.51 -8.92 3.96
N GLY A 105 4.33 -8.39 3.65
CA GLY A 105 3.17 -9.15 3.19
C GLY A 105 2.60 -8.57 1.90
N LEU A 106 2.13 -9.44 1.03
CA LEU A 106 1.46 -9.11 -0.22
C LEU A 106 0.11 -9.84 -0.28
N ARG A 107 -0.95 -9.10 -0.57
CA ARG A 107 -2.29 -9.61 -0.88
C ARG A 107 -2.72 -9.07 -2.23
N ILE A 108 -3.22 -9.94 -3.09
CA ILE A 108 -3.81 -9.60 -4.38
C ILE A 108 -5.22 -10.16 -4.39
N GLU A 109 -6.19 -9.29 -4.64
CA GLU A 109 -7.59 -9.64 -4.75
C GLU A 109 -8.09 -9.27 -6.14
N GLN A 110 -8.94 -10.13 -6.69
CA GLN A 110 -9.63 -9.89 -7.95
C GLN A 110 -11.13 -10.02 -7.71
N VAL A 111 -11.89 -9.05 -8.21
CA VAL A 111 -13.35 -9.16 -8.34
C VAL A 111 -13.73 -9.15 -9.81
N SER A 112 -14.44 -10.18 -10.25
CA SER A 112 -14.97 -10.28 -11.61
C SER A 112 -16.43 -10.69 -11.61
N ILE A 113 -17.10 -10.44 -12.72
CA ILE A 113 -18.47 -10.90 -12.98
C ILE A 113 -18.43 -11.79 -14.21
N ASP A 114 -18.73 -13.06 -14.00
CA ASP A 114 -18.96 -14.00 -15.07
C ASP A 114 -20.41 -13.89 -15.53
N VAL A 115 -20.60 -13.94 -16.85
CA VAL A 115 -21.90 -13.82 -17.50
C VAL A 115 -22.21 -15.18 -18.09
N GLU A 116 -23.24 -15.84 -17.58
CA GLU A 116 -23.76 -17.09 -18.12
C GLU A 116 -25.10 -16.81 -18.81
N ASP A 117 -25.18 -17.11 -20.11
CA ASP A 117 -26.41 -17.02 -20.89
C ASP A 117 -27.26 -18.27 -20.62
N LEU A 118 -28.46 -18.08 -20.04
CA LEU A 118 -29.39 -19.19 -19.86
C LEU A 118 -30.17 -19.45 -21.18
N PRO A 119 -30.63 -20.70 -21.40
CA PRO A 119 -31.43 -21.08 -22.57
C PRO A 119 -32.70 -20.24 -22.78
N ASP A 120 -33.19 -19.57 -21.72
CA ASP A 120 -34.41 -18.76 -21.68
C ASP A 120 -34.16 -17.27 -22.02
N GLY A 121 -32.99 -16.93 -22.58
CA GLY A 121 -32.60 -15.54 -22.89
C GLY A 121 -32.31 -14.67 -21.66
N LYS A 122 -32.30 -15.26 -20.46
CA LYS A 122 -31.95 -14.60 -19.21
C LYS A 122 -30.45 -14.65 -18.99
N VAL A 123 -29.89 -13.54 -18.53
CA VAL A 123 -28.46 -13.42 -18.20
C VAL A 123 -28.27 -13.63 -16.70
N ASN A 124 -27.47 -14.62 -16.30
CA ASN A 124 -27.07 -14.78 -14.90
C ASN A 124 -25.69 -14.17 -14.68
N TYR A 125 -25.62 -13.23 -13.74
CA TYR A 125 -24.37 -12.65 -13.29
C TYR A 125 -23.85 -13.42 -12.08
N LYS A 126 -22.67 -14.03 -12.20
CA LYS A 126 -21.99 -14.69 -11.08
C LYS A 126 -20.81 -13.83 -10.65
N LYS A 127 -20.86 -13.33 -9.40
CA LYS A 127 -19.69 -12.66 -8.80
C LYS A 127 -18.63 -13.74 -8.53
N ARG A 128 -17.42 -13.49 -9.00
CA ARG A 128 -16.25 -14.29 -8.68
C ARG A 128 -15.26 -13.42 -7.91
N TYR A 129 -14.66 -14.01 -6.89
CA TYR A 129 -13.68 -13.38 -6.03
C TYR A 129 -12.50 -14.32 -5.88
N ASP A 130 -11.32 -13.86 -6.27
CA ASP A 130 -10.07 -14.59 -6.12
C ASP A 130 -9.15 -13.82 -5.17
N LYS A 131 -8.48 -14.55 -4.27
CA LYS A 131 -7.55 -13.99 -3.30
C LYS A 131 -6.23 -14.78 -3.33
N LEU A 132 -5.13 -14.05 -3.42
CA LEU A 132 -3.77 -14.58 -3.33
C LEU A 132 -3.01 -13.83 -2.25
N GLU A 133 -2.35 -14.56 -1.36
CA GLU A 133 -1.63 -13.99 -0.23
C GLU A 133 -0.24 -14.65 -0.14
N LYS A 134 0.77 -13.85 0.18
CA LYS A 134 2.11 -14.34 0.47
C LYS A 134 2.83 -13.44 1.48
N GLY A 135 3.58 -14.06 2.38
CA GLY A 135 4.34 -13.37 3.44
C GLY A 135 3.49 -13.02 4.65
N ASN A 136 3.89 -11.98 5.37
CA ASN A 136 3.28 -11.57 6.63
C ASN A 136 2.00 -10.74 6.41
N VAL A 137 0.93 -11.40 5.97
CA VAL A 137 -0.37 -10.78 5.69
C VAL A 137 -1.29 -10.78 6.92
N ALA A 138 -1.19 -11.80 7.77
CA ALA A 138 -2.09 -12.01 8.91
C ALA A 138 -1.98 -10.91 9.99
N LYS A 139 -0.82 -10.26 10.12
CA LYS A 139 -0.60 -9.20 11.11
C LYS A 139 -1.12 -7.84 10.65
N CYS A 140 -1.59 -7.72 9.40
CA CYS A 140 -1.97 -6.46 8.80
C CYS A 140 -3.47 -6.39 8.57
N ALA A 141 -4.11 -5.33 9.06
CA ALA A 141 -5.51 -5.02 8.76
C ALA A 141 -5.64 -4.46 7.34
N MET A 142 -5.47 -5.33 6.34
CA MET A 142 -5.71 -5.00 4.93
C MET A 142 -7.22 -5.00 4.64
N GLY A 143 -7.66 -4.05 3.82
CA GLY A 143 -9.05 -4.02 3.32
C GLY A 143 -9.45 -5.32 2.63
N ASN A 144 -10.76 -5.60 2.59
CA ASN A 144 -11.30 -6.81 2.00
C ASN A 144 -12.17 -6.46 0.78
N ALA A 145 -11.73 -6.81 -0.42
CA ALA A 145 -12.52 -6.59 -1.65
C ALA A 145 -13.75 -7.52 -1.71
N GLN A 146 -13.79 -8.57 -0.89
CA GLN A 146 -14.88 -9.54 -0.84
C GLN A 146 -16.18 -8.91 -0.34
N SER A 147 -16.12 -7.86 0.50
CA SER A 147 -17.30 -7.24 1.12
C SER A 147 -18.20 -6.51 0.13
N MET A 148 -17.71 -6.19 -1.07
CA MET A 148 -18.49 -5.57 -2.14
C MET A 148 -19.69 -6.44 -2.53
N SER A 149 -20.89 -5.88 -2.59
CA SER A 149 -22.07 -6.66 -2.96
C SER A 149 -22.05 -7.05 -4.45
N LYS A 150 -22.86 -8.04 -4.85
CA LYS A 150 -23.00 -8.40 -6.28
C LYS A 150 -23.49 -7.21 -7.11
N GLN A 151 -24.42 -6.43 -6.58
CA GLN A 151 -25.00 -5.28 -7.26
C GLN A 151 -23.98 -4.15 -7.44
N GLU A 152 -23.24 -3.87 -6.37
CA GLU A 152 -22.16 -2.89 -6.38
C GLU A 152 -21.04 -3.27 -7.37
N ALA A 153 -20.69 -4.56 -7.46
CA ALA A 153 -19.76 -5.02 -8.48
C ALA A 153 -20.33 -4.86 -9.90
N ILE A 154 -21.64 -5.01 -10.11
CA ILE A 154 -22.28 -4.81 -11.42
C ILE A 154 -22.18 -3.33 -11.85
N ASP A 155 -22.35 -2.42 -10.90
CA ASP A 155 -22.37 -0.97 -11.13
C ASP A 155 -20.95 -0.39 -11.27
N LEU A 156 -19.96 -0.94 -10.54
CA LEU A 156 -18.57 -0.46 -10.55
C LEU A 156 -17.74 -1.01 -11.72
N LEU A 157 -18.00 -2.24 -12.16
CA LEU A 157 -17.16 -2.88 -13.19
C LEU A 157 -17.53 -2.39 -14.61
N PRO A 158 -16.60 -1.74 -15.33
CA PRO A 158 -16.88 -1.18 -16.64
C PRO A 158 -17.13 -2.27 -17.69
N ILE A 159 -18.00 -1.95 -18.65
CA ILE A 159 -18.39 -2.85 -19.75
C ILE A 159 -17.57 -2.50 -21.00
N THR A 160 -16.99 -3.52 -21.62
CA THR A 160 -16.27 -3.40 -22.90
C THR A 160 -17.21 -3.38 -24.10
N SER A 161 -16.71 -2.99 -25.28
CA SER A 161 -17.45 -3.04 -26.55
C SER A 161 -18.00 -4.43 -26.90
N ARG A 162 -17.44 -5.50 -26.32
CA ARG A 162 -17.89 -6.89 -26.48
C ARG A 162 -18.89 -7.34 -25.39
N LYS A 163 -19.52 -6.39 -24.67
CA LYS A 163 -20.46 -6.64 -23.56
C LYS A 163 -19.88 -7.47 -22.41
N ARG A 164 -18.56 -7.53 -22.26
CA ARG A 164 -17.89 -8.20 -21.13
C ARG A 164 -17.49 -7.16 -20.09
N ARG A 165 -17.68 -7.47 -18.80
CA ARG A 165 -17.20 -6.63 -17.70
C ARG A 165 -15.72 -6.89 -17.43
N LEU A 166 -14.96 -5.83 -17.19
CA LEU A 166 -13.55 -5.95 -16.82
C LEU A 166 -13.45 -6.28 -15.33
N PRO A 167 -12.54 -7.19 -14.92
CA PRO A 167 -12.28 -7.41 -13.51
C PRO A 167 -11.62 -6.19 -12.86
N LEU A 168 -11.87 -6.02 -11.57
CA LEU A 168 -11.16 -5.11 -10.69
C LEU A 168 -10.07 -5.88 -9.94
N TYR A 169 -8.85 -5.37 -9.99
CA TYR A 169 -7.73 -5.84 -9.19
C TYR A 169 -7.49 -4.90 -8.02
N GLN A 170 -7.30 -5.45 -6.84
CA GLN A 170 -6.86 -4.76 -5.64
C GLN A 170 -5.54 -5.40 -5.17
N VAL A 171 -4.46 -4.62 -5.15
CA VAL A 171 -3.19 -5.08 -4.58
C VAL A 171 -2.96 -4.32 -3.28
N SER A 172 -2.73 -5.08 -2.21
CA SER A 172 -2.40 -4.55 -0.90
C SER A 172 -1.03 -5.08 -0.49
N VAL A 173 -0.14 -4.17 -0.10
CA VAL A 173 1.17 -4.49 0.48
C VAL A 173 1.21 -4.03 1.92
N CYS A 174 1.86 -4.80 2.77
CA CYS A 174 2.07 -4.45 4.16
C CYS A 174 3.53 -4.59 4.56
N TYR A 175 3.97 -3.70 5.43
CA TYR A 175 5.26 -3.78 6.07
C TYR A 175 5.15 -3.47 7.56
N SER A 176 5.72 -4.35 8.38
CA SER A 176 5.76 -4.19 9.83
C SER A 176 7.04 -3.47 10.23
N THR A 177 6.93 -2.37 10.96
CA THR A 177 8.07 -1.55 11.38
C THR A 177 8.01 -1.30 12.88
N PRO A 178 9.14 -1.44 13.60
CA PRO A 178 9.19 -1.23 15.05
C PRO A 178 9.11 0.26 15.46
N PHE A 179 9.04 1.18 14.49
CA PHE A 179 9.01 2.60 14.78
C PHE A 179 7.60 3.11 15.07
N ASN A 180 7.40 3.54 16.32
CA ASN A 180 6.33 4.45 16.71
C ASN A 180 6.71 5.87 16.27
N ILE A 181 5.89 6.46 15.40
CA ILE A 181 6.10 7.77 14.74
C ILE A 181 6.11 8.93 15.76
N LEU A 182 5.68 8.68 17.01
CA LEU A 182 5.59 9.66 18.09
C LEU A 182 6.43 9.32 19.33
N GLY A 183 7.22 8.23 19.34
CA GLY A 183 8.25 8.03 20.36
C GLY A 183 7.80 8.00 21.84
N ILE A 184 6.54 7.67 22.14
CA ILE A 184 6.07 7.48 23.52
C ILE A 184 5.72 6.00 23.73
N GLY A 185 6.67 5.25 24.27
CA GLY A 185 6.40 4.36 25.41
C GLY A 185 5.95 2.91 25.21
N SER A 186 5.70 2.38 24.01
CA SER A 186 5.42 0.94 23.86
C SER A 186 6.10 0.39 22.61
N GLY A 187 6.77 -0.75 22.74
CA GLY A 187 7.41 -1.49 21.65
C GLY A 187 6.39 -2.11 20.67
N ASP A 188 5.31 -1.40 20.38
CA ASP A 188 4.23 -1.83 19.51
C ASP A 188 4.69 -1.71 18.06
N VAL A 189 4.70 -2.86 17.39
CA VAL A 189 5.00 -2.95 15.96
C VAL A 189 3.87 -2.27 15.19
N THR A 190 4.19 -1.22 14.43
CA THR A 190 3.22 -0.54 13.59
C THR A 190 3.18 -1.22 12.22
N HIS A 191 1.98 -1.57 11.76
CA HIS A 191 1.74 -2.17 10.45
C HIS A 191 1.32 -1.08 9.46
N ILE A 192 2.16 -0.80 8.46
CA ILE A 192 1.84 0.15 7.40
C ILE A 192 1.26 -0.65 6.23
N VAL A 193 0.06 -0.26 5.78
CA VAL A 193 -0.61 -0.86 4.63
C VAL A 193 -0.76 0.18 3.52
N ALA A 194 -0.47 -0.24 2.30
CA ALA A 194 -0.77 0.50 1.08
C ALA A 194 -1.62 -0.38 0.17
N THR A 195 -2.68 0.20 -0.38
CA THR A 195 -3.61 -0.50 -1.26
C THR A 195 -3.81 0.32 -2.53
N SER A 196 -3.79 -0.34 -3.67
CA SER A 196 -4.06 0.25 -4.97
C SER A 196 -5.10 -0.58 -5.72
N TYR A 197 -5.88 0.08 -6.58
CA TYR A 197 -6.96 -0.51 -7.37
C TYR A 197 -6.73 -0.23 -8.85
N SER A 198 -7.04 -1.20 -9.71
CA SER A 198 -7.02 -1.00 -11.16
C SER A 198 -7.94 -1.97 -11.87
N PHE A 199 -8.59 -1.52 -12.94
CA PHE A 199 -9.33 -2.39 -13.83
C PHE A 199 -8.39 -3.02 -14.87
N ALA A 200 -8.70 -4.24 -15.30
CA ALA A 200 -7.98 -4.82 -16.45
C ALA A 200 -8.14 -3.93 -17.69
N ARG A 201 -7.08 -3.85 -18.50
CA ARG A 201 -7.08 -3.14 -19.78
C ARG A 201 -7.16 -4.15 -20.94
N VAL A 202 -7.81 -3.74 -22.04
CA VAL A 202 -8.02 -4.57 -23.25
C VAL A 202 -7.09 -4.15 -24.36
#